data_AF-A0A3D6DXQ4-F1
#
_entry.id   AF-A0A3D6DXQ4-F1
#
_cell.length_a   1.000
_cell.length_b   1.000
_cell.length_c   1.000
_cell.angle_alpha   90.00
_cell.angle_beta   90.00
_cell.angle_gamma   90.00
#
_symmetry.space_group_name_H-M   'P 1'
#
loop_
_entity.id
_entity.type
_entity.pdbx_description
1 polymer ?
#
loop_
_entity_poly.entity_id
_entity_poly.type
_entity_poly.pdbx_seq_one_letter_code
_entity_poly.pdbx_strand_id
1 'polypeptide(L)'
;MGLQRIFPALLGIAAAAAAIVPALALEVARPVTSVAVADPADPGEQLPKVGRSLFDRLFAVSRGGHAAIELPFPFEALLARIDAHLQRDPDSPLPPAKRVLIPLGRSLQRSAAAPEYFAYPRVVVAVDSQPAAAGALLLKDRLYIGYQEQSAVLEIISYNEAAGRFEFQLVTDYRAGGNPRVLYANRSVCFACHQNGAPIFSRALWDETNANPRVAELLLASGQRFHGIAPDRGVDVPYAIDNATERANGLALTQRLWREGCGGEDAAAQRCRAGLFAAALRHALSGGQIWTPDEAFERDVGVPLRTEARRRWPGGLAVVSADIPNRNPLQGVDHWPADRAGRVALSNVPARFDPLLPRPLQPVWQADSPAAPRQLVTGLAEFVAAPDRLRLANALGRSTAVSVRRLTASCRIDAAAAASRWALRCTAPAGTLLAGTLSLRSGRPTGGRLTRLMLPGGTALNDLQLTLAGQATPASASLLPSVAGQPPRTAGGDAIGTIAIQRRQPLPPRDADDHAEATLLIREEFAVVQQAIDRLAAGPEAAKLFGPAAFPRATLFAALFAELGA
;
A
#
# COMPACT_ATOMS: atom_id res chain seq x y z
N MET A 1 -43.13 -47.67 77.66
CA MET A 1 -43.24 -46.62 78.70
C MET A 1 -42.04 -45.70 78.60
N GLY A 2 -42.26 -44.43 78.20
CA GLY A 2 -41.42 -43.22 78.40
C GLY A 2 -39.93 -43.25 78.02
N LEU A 3 -39.26 -42.14 77.67
CA LEU A 3 -39.66 -40.74 77.68
C LEU A 3 -38.63 -39.90 76.87
N GLN A 4 -39.18 -39.05 76.01
CA GLN A 4 -38.77 -37.71 75.54
C GLN A 4 -37.36 -37.14 75.81
N ARG A 5 -36.79 -36.53 74.75
CA ARG A 5 -35.72 -35.51 74.81
C ARG A 5 -36.26 -34.11 74.45
N ILE A 6 -36.24 -33.23 75.46
CA ILE A 6 -35.72 -31.85 75.55
C ILE A 6 -35.96 -30.85 74.37
N PHE A 7 -36.70 -29.78 74.71
CA PHE A 7 -36.73 -28.39 74.18
C PHE A 7 -36.13 -27.46 75.28
N PRO A 8 -35.98 -26.11 75.16
CA PRO A 8 -35.90 -25.17 74.02
C PRO A 8 -34.78 -24.08 74.17
N ALA A 9 -34.87 -23.09 73.27
CA ALA A 9 -34.09 -21.87 73.07
C ALA A 9 -34.12 -20.79 74.19
N LEU A 10 -33.17 -19.84 74.13
CA LEU A 10 -33.37 -18.42 74.50
C LEU A 10 -32.28 -17.47 73.92
N LEU A 11 -32.77 -16.54 73.09
CA LEU A 11 -32.44 -15.11 72.92
C LEU A 11 -31.02 -14.58 73.16
N GLY A 12 -30.47 -13.97 72.10
CA GLY A 12 -29.52 -12.86 72.18
C GLY A 12 -29.87 -11.78 71.15
N ILE A 13 -30.33 -10.62 71.62
CA ILE A 13 -30.55 -9.39 70.85
C ILE A 13 -29.32 -8.49 71.08
N ALA A 14 -28.64 -8.07 70.01
CA ALA A 14 -27.79 -6.88 70.03
C ALA A 14 -27.61 -6.27 68.63
N ALA A 15 -28.34 -5.16 68.42
CA ALA A 15 -28.04 -3.98 67.61
C ALA A 15 -27.39 -4.15 66.21
N ALA A 16 -28.24 -4.02 65.17
CA ALA A 16 -27.83 -3.65 63.83
C ALA A 16 -27.64 -2.12 63.72
N ALA A 17 -26.39 -1.67 63.63
CA ALA A 17 -26.05 -0.35 63.09
C ALA A 17 -25.69 -0.53 61.61
N ALA A 18 -26.66 -0.28 60.73
CA ALA A 18 -26.44 -0.24 59.29
C ALA A 18 -25.64 1.04 58.94
N ALA A 19 -24.33 0.91 58.77
CA ALA A 19 -23.54 1.90 58.06
C ALA A 19 -23.90 1.81 56.57
N ILE A 20 -24.76 2.73 56.12
CA ILE A 20 -25.00 2.97 54.69
C ILE A 20 -23.73 3.63 54.15
N VAL A 21 -22.80 2.82 53.65
CA VAL A 21 -21.73 3.32 52.80
C VAL A 21 -22.38 3.58 51.43
N PRO A 22 -22.39 4.81 50.91
CA PRO A 22 -22.79 5.01 49.53
C PRO A 22 -21.74 4.28 48.69
N ALA A 23 -22.16 3.20 48.03
CA ALA A 23 -21.39 2.61 46.97
C ALA A 23 -21.31 3.66 45.84
N LEU A 24 -20.29 4.52 45.91
CA LEU A 24 -19.73 5.11 44.71
C LEU A 24 -19.28 3.92 43.88
N ALA A 25 -20.16 3.47 42.99
CA ALA A 25 -19.76 2.67 41.86
C ALA A 25 -18.69 3.51 41.16
N LEU A 26 -17.41 3.19 41.40
CA LEU A 26 -16.42 3.36 40.36
C LEU A 26 -17.00 2.57 39.19
N GLU A 27 -17.60 3.27 38.23
CA GLU A 27 -17.66 2.77 36.88
C GLU A 27 -16.21 2.48 36.52
N VAL A 28 -15.80 1.22 36.69
CA VAL A 28 -14.62 0.70 36.05
C VAL A 28 -14.91 0.89 34.57
N ALA A 29 -14.38 1.97 34.00
CA ALA A 29 -14.52 2.28 32.60
C ALA A 29 -14.19 1.00 31.84
N ARG A 30 -15.20 0.43 31.15
CA ARG A 30 -14.97 -0.76 30.33
C ARG A 30 -13.81 -0.42 29.40
N PRO A 31 -12.79 -1.29 29.27
CA PRO A 31 -11.68 -1.01 28.38
C PRO A 31 -12.27 -0.75 26.99
N VAL A 32 -12.03 0.45 26.47
CA VAL A 32 -12.57 0.85 25.18
C VAL A 32 -11.80 0.04 24.13
N THR A 33 -12.45 -0.97 23.57
CA THR A 33 -11.83 -1.88 22.60
C THR A 33 -11.83 -1.27 21.20
N SER A 34 -10.80 -1.59 20.42
CA SER A 34 -10.76 -1.20 19.02
C SER A 34 -11.86 -1.90 18.23
N VAL A 35 -12.46 -1.16 17.30
CA VAL A 35 -13.52 -1.66 16.43
C VAL A 35 -12.89 -2.30 15.20
N ALA A 36 -13.35 -3.50 14.84
CA ALA A 36 -12.91 -4.17 13.61
C ALA A 36 -13.32 -3.33 12.39
N VAL A 37 -12.37 -3.10 11.48
CA VAL A 37 -12.60 -2.37 10.22
C VAL A 37 -13.60 -3.10 9.34
N ALA A 38 -13.47 -4.42 9.24
CA ALA A 38 -14.41 -5.35 8.63
C ALA A 38 -14.80 -6.42 9.66
N ASP A 39 -16.08 -6.74 9.73
CA ASP A 39 -16.59 -7.79 10.62
C ASP A 39 -16.76 -9.10 9.83
N PRO A 40 -16.04 -10.19 10.18
CA PRO A 40 -16.23 -11.50 9.58
C PRO A 40 -17.68 -12.01 9.64
N ALA A 41 -18.42 -11.63 10.68
CA ALA A 41 -19.80 -12.05 10.90
C ALA A 41 -20.81 -11.23 10.08
N ASP A 42 -20.41 -10.04 9.59
CA ASP A 42 -21.20 -9.20 8.68
C ASP A 42 -20.42 -8.96 7.37
N PRO A 43 -20.41 -9.95 6.46
CA PRO A 43 -19.67 -9.86 5.19
C PRO A 43 -20.27 -8.85 4.21
N GLY A 44 -21.42 -8.27 4.51
CA GLY A 44 -22.23 -7.44 3.63
C GLY A 44 -22.81 -8.22 2.45
N GLU A 45 -23.39 -7.47 1.51
CA GLU A 45 -24.14 -8.04 0.38
C GLU A 45 -23.27 -8.77 -0.64
N GLN A 46 -23.80 -9.91 -1.12
CA GLN A 46 -23.15 -10.83 -2.04
C GLN A 46 -22.77 -10.19 -3.38
N LEU A 47 -23.72 -9.47 -3.98
CA LEU A 47 -23.51 -8.72 -5.22
C LEU A 47 -23.19 -7.26 -4.87
N PRO A 48 -22.24 -6.62 -5.59
CA PRO A 48 -22.00 -5.20 -5.40
C PRO A 48 -23.22 -4.39 -5.87
N LYS A 49 -23.75 -3.54 -4.97
CA LYS A 49 -24.77 -2.52 -5.32
C LYS A 49 -24.27 -1.45 -6.28
N VAL A 50 -22.97 -1.17 -6.23
CA VAL A 50 -22.33 -0.10 -7.01
C VAL A 50 -21.03 -0.59 -7.62
N GLY A 51 -20.77 -0.15 -8.85
CA GLY A 51 -19.56 -0.50 -9.59
C GLY A 51 -19.43 -1.97 -9.92
N ARG A 52 -18.20 -2.34 -10.30
CA ARG A 52 -17.79 -3.68 -10.72
C ARG A 52 -16.36 -3.90 -10.23
N SER A 53 -15.97 -5.16 -10.02
CA SER A 53 -14.60 -5.49 -9.68
C SER A 53 -13.63 -5.05 -10.79
N LEU A 54 -12.35 -4.87 -10.47
CA LEU A 54 -11.32 -4.59 -11.47
C LEU A 54 -11.16 -5.74 -12.48
N PHE A 55 -11.42 -6.97 -12.06
CA PHE A 55 -11.44 -8.14 -12.95
C PHE A 55 -12.54 -8.02 -14.00
N ASP A 56 -13.77 -7.69 -13.60
CA ASP A 56 -14.87 -7.45 -14.55
C ASP A 56 -14.51 -6.36 -15.54
N ARG A 57 -13.91 -5.25 -15.06
CA ARG A 57 -13.50 -4.12 -15.91
C ARG A 57 -12.37 -4.49 -16.87
N LEU A 58 -11.42 -5.29 -16.43
CA LEU A 58 -10.27 -5.73 -17.24
C LEU A 58 -10.69 -6.61 -18.42
N PHE A 59 -11.69 -7.47 -18.20
CA PHE A 59 -12.15 -8.45 -19.19
C PHE A 59 -13.47 -8.08 -19.88
N ALA A 60 -14.02 -6.90 -19.58
CA ALA A 60 -15.18 -6.37 -20.27
C ALA A 60 -14.88 -6.13 -21.76
N VAL A 61 -15.82 -6.55 -22.61
CA VAL A 61 -15.84 -6.30 -24.05
C VAL A 61 -17.24 -5.85 -24.47
N SER A 62 -17.34 -5.12 -25.58
CA SER A 62 -18.61 -4.77 -26.21
C SER A 62 -18.80 -5.63 -27.46
N ARG A 63 -19.88 -6.40 -27.53
CA ARG A 63 -20.27 -7.18 -28.71
C ARG A 63 -21.69 -6.82 -29.12
N GLY A 64 -21.86 -6.25 -30.31
CA GLY A 64 -23.18 -5.84 -30.82
C GLY A 64 -23.93 -4.90 -29.86
N GLY A 65 -23.22 -3.97 -29.21
CA GLY A 65 -23.80 -3.02 -28.24
C GLY A 65 -24.05 -3.58 -26.83
N HIS A 66 -23.80 -4.88 -26.60
CA HIS A 66 -23.97 -5.51 -25.28
C HIS A 66 -22.63 -5.70 -24.58
N ALA A 67 -22.57 -5.37 -23.30
CA ALA A 67 -21.42 -5.64 -22.46
C ALA A 67 -21.36 -7.14 -22.13
N ALA A 68 -20.21 -7.76 -22.40
CA ALA A 68 -19.91 -9.14 -22.05
C ALA A 68 -18.53 -9.23 -21.37
N ILE A 69 -18.24 -10.35 -20.71
CA ILE A 69 -16.91 -10.67 -20.21
C ILE A 69 -16.30 -11.73 -21.12
N GLU A 70 -15.10 -11.47 -21.62
CA GLU A 70 -14.35 -12.40 -22.46
C GLU A 70 -13.01 -12.73 -21.81
N LEU A 71 -12.85 -14.00 -21.43
CA LEU A 71 -11.65 -14.52 -20.79
C LEU A 71 -10.79 -15.28 -21.80
N PRO A 72 -9.54 -14.83 -22.06
CA PRO A 72 -8.64 -15.54 -22.95
C PRO A 72 -8.31 -16.94 -22.41
N PHE A 73 -8.18 -17.91 -23.32
CA PHE A 73 -7.68 -19.26 -23.04
C PHE A 73 -6.58 -19.58 -24.08
N PRO A 74 -5.50 -20.31 -23.73
CA PRO A 74 -5.19 -20.96 -22.45
C PRO A 74 -4.83 -19.97 -21.32
N PHE A 75 -4.56 -20.46 -20.11
CA PHE A 75 -4.25 -19.64 -18.93
C PHE A 75 -3.11 -18.64 -19.18
N GLU A 76 -2.13 -19.02 -19.97
CA GLU A 76 -1.03 -18.17 -20.46
C GLU A 76 -1.52 -16.92 -21.18
N ALA A 77 -2.60 -17.01 -21.96
CA ALA A 77 -3.19 -15.87 -22.65
C ALA A 77 -3.91 -14.92 -21.67
N LEU A 78 -4.53 -15.46 -20.63
CA LEU A 78 -5.11 -14.65 -19.54
C LEU A 78 -4.01 -13.90 -18.79
N LEU A 79 -2.90 -14.59 -18.46
CA LEU A 79 -1.74 -13.98 -17.83
C LEU A 79 -1.11 -12.89 -18.71
N ALA A 80 -0.95 -13.14 -20.01
CA ALA A 80 -0.42 -12.15 -20.95
C ALA A 80 -1.31 -10.91 -21.03
N ARG A 81 -2.64 -11.08 -21.02
CA ARG A 81 -3.58 -9.95 -20.98
C ARG A 81 -3.43 -9.14 -19.69
N ILE A 82 -3.27 -9.78 -18.53
CA ILE A 82 -3.02 -9.06 -17.26
C ILE A 82 -1.70 -8.30 -17.34
N ASP A 83 -0.61 -8.97 -17.73
CA ASP A 83 0.73 -8.39 -17.80
C ASP A 83 0.81 -7.18 -18.73
N ALA A 84 0.03 -7.16 -19.82
CA ALA A 84 -0.03 -6.05 -20.75
C ALA A 84 -0.50 -4.72 -20.11
N HIS A 85 -1.20 -4.79 -18.97
CA HIS A 85 -1.62 -3.61 -18.21
C HIS A 85 -0.60 -3.16 -17.16
N LEU A 86 0.50 -3.88 -16.98
CA LEU A 86 1.45 -3.67 -15.90
C LEU A 86 2.79 -3.18 -16.43
N GLN A 87 3.40 -2.27 -15.67
CA GLN A 87 4.77 -1.86 -15.89
C GLN A 87 5.70 -3.01 -15.52
N ARG A 88 6.59 -3.38 -16.44
CA ARG A 88 7.71 -4.28 -16.13
C ARG A 88 8.79 -3.52 -15.39
N ASP A 89 9.34 -4.14 -14.37
CA ASP A 89 10.55 -3.68 -13.72
C ASP A 89 11.76 -4.10 -14.58
N PRO A 90 12.51 -3.16 -15.16
CA PRO A 90 13.66 -3.49 -16.01
C PRO A 90 14.80 -4.16 -15.23
N ASP A 91 14.86 -3.97 -13.91
CA ASP A 91 15.91 -4.51 -13.04
C ASP A 91 15.53 -5.87 -12.42
N SER A 92 14.27 -6.31 -12.64
CA SER A 92 13.78 -7.60 -12.14
C SER A 92 13.57 -8.60 -13.27
N PRO A 93 14.07 -9.84 -13.16
CA PRO A 93 13.76 -10.91 -14.12
C PRO A 93 12.33 -11.46 -13.92
N LEU A 94 11.62 -11.04 -12.88
CA LEU A 94 10.31 -11.57 -12.53
C LEU A 94 9.20 -10.99 -13.42
N PRO A 95 8.13 -11.77 -13.70
CA PRO A 95 6.95 -11.22 -14.34
C PRO A 95 6.29 -10.13 -13.48
N PRO A 96 5.58 -9.16 -14.10
CA PRO A 96 4.95 -8.07 -13.38
C PRO A 96 3.79 -8.54 -12.49
N ALA A 97 3.09 -9.61 -12.85
CA ALA A 97 2.24 -10.35 -11.92
C ALA A 97 3.03 -11.50 -11.29
N LYS A 98 3.07 -11.56 -9.96
CA LYS A 98 3.77 -12.60 -9.17
C LYS A 98 2.94 -13.87 -9.15
N ARG A 99 3.57 -15.01 -9.39
CA ARG A 99 2.89 -16.30 -9.63
C ARG A 99 3.58 -17.40 -8.85
N VAL A 100 2.86 -18.25 -8.14
CA VAL A 100 3.44 -19.43 -7.46
C VAL A 100 2.64 -20.68 -7.79
N LEU A 101 3.30 -21.83 -7.72
CA LEU A 101 2.69 -23.16 -7.86
C LEU A 101 2.53 -23.78 -6.48
N ILE A 102 1.32 -24.26 -6.18
CA ILE A 102 0.94 -24.84 -4.88
C ILE A 102 0.30 -26.21 -5.11
N PRO A 103 1.08 -27.30 -5.13
CA PRO A 103 0.56 -28.65 -5.32
C PRO A 103 -0.28 -29.14 -4.13
N LEU A 104 0.19 -28.88 -2.90
CA LEU A 104 -0.43 -29.36 -1.66
C LEU A 104 -0.87 -28.18 -0.78
N GLY A 105 -1.87 -27.44 -1.26
CA GLY A 105 -2.38 -26.24 -0.58
C GLY A 105 -3.54 -26.48 0.38
N ARG A 106 -4.08 -25.36 0.90
CA ARG A 106 -5.21 -25.33 1.84
C ARG A 106 -6.48 -24.65 1.32
N SER A 107 -6.53 -24.40 0.01
CA SER A 107 -7.73 -23.82 -0.64
C SER A 107 -8.94 -24.76 -0.57
N LEU A 108 -10.14 -24.25 -0.88
CA LEU A 108 -11.33 -25.08 -1.05
C LEU A 108 -11.17 -26.14 -2.16
N GLN A 109 -10.31 -25.86 -3.14
CA GLN A 109 -9.97 -26.76 -4.26
C GLN A 109 -8.77 -27.70 -3.96
N ARG A 110 -8.36 -27.86 -2.69
CA ARG A 110 -7.15 -28.63 -2.32
C ARG A 110 -7.13 -30.09 -2.77
N SER A 111 -8.30 -30.70 -2.99
CA SER A 111 -8.41 -32.10 -3.41
C SER A 111 -8.68 -32.27 -4.92
N ALA A 112 -8.81 -31.18 -5.67
CA ALA A 112 -9.23 -31.22 -7.08
C ALA A 112 -8.24 -31.95 -8.00
N ALA A 113 -6.94 -31.85 -7.70
CA ALA A 113 -5.89 -32.51 -8.47
C ALA A 113 -5.56 -33.92 -7.94
N ALA A 114 -6.33 -34.50 -7.02
CA ALA A 114 -5.97 -35.76 -6.39
C ALA A 114 -5.97 -36.93 -7.40
N PRO A 115 -4.93 -37.80 -7.42
CA PRO A 115 -3.69 -37.77 -6.62
C PRO A 115 -2.49 -37.10 -7.33
N GLU A 116 -2.71 -36.45 -8.46
CA GLU A 116 -1.74 -35.87 -9.40
C GLU A 116 -1.36 -34.41 -9.06
N TYR A 117 -1.20 -34.11 -7.77
CA TYR A 117 -0.97 -32.75 -7.26
C TYR A 117 0.21 -32.00 -7.90
N PHE A 118 1.29 -32.72 -8.26
CA PHE A 118 2.49 -32.15 -8.86
C PHE A 118 2.45 -32.08 -10.39
N ALA A 119 1.51 -32.78 -11.03
CA ALA A 119 1.24 -32.60 -12.44
C ALA A 119 0.30 -31.39 -12.66
N TYR A 120 -0.67 -31.23 -11.75
CA TYR A 120 -1.67 -30.16 -11.81
C TYR A 120 -1.68 -29.32 -10.52
N PRO A 121 -0.57 -28.63 -10.19
CA PRO A 121 -0.54 -27.76 -9.02
C PRO A 121 -1.50 -26.59 -9.19
N ARG A 122 -2.06 -26.11 -8.09
CA ARG A 122 -2.83 -24.87 -8.11
C ARG A 122 -1.88 -23.71 -8.41
N VAL A 123 -2.26 -22.83 -9.33
CA VAL A 123 -1.54 -21.57 -9.54
C VAL A 123 -2.16 -20.50 -8.65
N VAL A 124 -1.33 -19.67 -8.01
CA VAL A 124 -1.76 -18.42 -7.39
C VAL A 124 -1.03 -17.27 -8.06
N VAL A 125 -1.78 -16.22 -8.41
CA VAL A 125 -1.30 -14.99 -9.04
C VAL A 125 -1.68 -13.80 -8.15
N ALA A 126 -0.75 -12.90 -7.92
CA ALA A 126 -0.99 -11.59 -7.30
C ALA A 126 -0.36 -10.50 -8.15
N VAL A 127 -1.08 -9.39 -8.33
CA VAL A 127 -0.54 -8.23 -9.04
C VAL A 127 0.10 -7.28 -8.04
N ASP A 128 1.43 -7.13 -8.08
CA ASP A 128 2.18 -6.22 -7.20
C ASP A 128 2.84 -5.04 -7.96
N SER A 129 2.84 -5.09 -9.29
CA SER A 129 3.49 -4.09 -10.15
C SER A 129 2.56 -2.91 -10.47
N GLN A 130 3.16 -1.74 -10.72
CA GLN A 130 2.46 -0.53 -11.12
C GLN A 130 1.75 -0.72 -12.47
N PRO A 131 0.69 0.06 -12.78
CA PRO A 131 0.09 0.04 -14.10
C PRO A 131 1.08 0.55 -15.16
N ALA A 132 0.92 0.10 -16.41
CA ALA A 132 1.80 0.48 -17.51
C ALA A 132 1.67 1.95 -17.95
N ALA A 133 0.52 2.59 -17.69
CA ALA A 133 0.23 3.94 -18.13
C ALA A 133 -0.64 4.72 -17.12
N ALA A 134 -0.61 6.05 -17.23
CA ALA A 134 -1.47 6.94 -16.45
C ALA A 134 -2.95 6.73 -16.81
N GLY A 135 -3.84 6.84 -15.84
CA GLY A 135 -5.28 6.60 -16.00
C GLY A 135 -5.69 5.13 -16.23
N ALA A 136 -4.74 4.19 -16.30
CA ALA A 136 -5.05 2.77 -16.43
C ALA A 136 -5.61 2.19 -15.11
N LEU A 137 -6.20 0.99 -15.21
CA LEU A 137 -6.71 0.25 -14.05
C LEU A 137 -5.59 0.01 -13.03
N LEU A 138 -5.82 0.39 -11.77
CA LEU A 138 -4.87 0.14 -10.69
C LEU A 138 -5.06 -1.29 -10.16
N LEU A 139 -4.44 -2.26 -10.83
CA LEU A 139 -4.51 -3.68 -10.44
C LEU A 139 -3.57 -4.03 -9.27
N LYS A 140 -2.54 -3.20 -9.05
CA LYS A 140 -1.57 -3.34 -7.96
C LYS A 140 -2.26 -3.52 -6.61
N ASP A 141 -1.90 -4.62 -5.94
CA ASP A 141 -2.39 -5.08 -4.64
C ASP A 141 -3.92 -5.27 -4.59
N ARG A 142 -4.56 -5.35 -5.76
CA ARG A 142 -6.03 -5.29 -5.93
C ARG A 142 -6.60 -6.41 -6.79
N LEU A 143 -5.75 -7.26 -7.37
CA LEU A 143 -6.16 -8.42 -8.15
C LEU A 143 -5.34 -9.66 -7.78
N TYR A 144 -6.05 -10.72 -7.38
CA TYR A 144 -5.51 -12.02 -7.04
C TYR A 144 -6.33 -13.11 -7.72
N ILE A 145 -5.65 -14.14 -8.22
CA ILE A 145 -6.27 -15.24 -8.98
C ILE A 145 -5.71 -16.56 -8.47
N GLY A 146 -6.58 -17.50 -8.13
CA GLY A 146 -6.25 -18.91 -7.97
C GLY A 146 -6.76 -19.70 -9.17
N TYR A 147 -5.93 -20.51 -9.80
CA TYR A 147 -6.35 -21.40 -10.89
C TYR A 147 -6.10 -22.86 -10.51
N GLN A 148 -7.13 -23.68 -10.68
CA GLN A 148 -7.02 -25.13 -10.59
C GLN A 148 -7.47 -25.75 -11.91
N GLU A 149 -6.52 -26.27 -12.67
CA GLU A 149 -6.73 -26.84 -14.01
C GLU A 149 -7.70 -28.00 -13.99
N GLN A 150 -7.55 -28.92 -13.03
CA GLN A 150 -8.35 -30.16 -12.99
C GLN A 150 -9.83 -29.92 -12.69
N SER A 151 -10.17 -28.83 -12.02
CA SER A 151 -11.58 -28.43 -11.84
C SER A 151 -12.05 -27.38 -12.84
N ALA A 152 -11.18 -26.88 -13.72
CA ALA A 152 -11.47 -25.80 -14.67
C ALA A 152 -12.06 -24.55 -13.99
N VAL A 153 -11.56 -24.21 -12.80
CA VAL A 153 -12.05 -23.10 -11.97
C VAL A 153 -10.97 -22.05 -11.72
N LEU A 154 -11.35 -20.78 -11.87
CA LEU A 154 -10.61 -19.64 -11.32
C LEU A 154 -11.33 -19.09 -10.08
N GLU A 155 -10.59 -18.86 -9.00
CA GLU A 155 -11.02 -18.10 -7.83
C GLU A 155 -10.40 -16.70 -7.91
N ILE A 156 -11.23 -15.67 -7.94
CA ILE A 156 -10.80 -14.28 -8.13
C ILE A 156 -11.10 -13.47 -6.88
N ILE A 157 -10.11 -12.73 -6.40
CA ILE A 157 -10.28 -11.68 -5.39
C ILE A 157 -9.89 -10.37 -6.06
N SER A 158 -10.87 -9.49 -6.27
CA SER A 158 -10.66 -8.28 -7.06
C SER A 158 -11.34 -7.07 -6.45
N TYR A 159 -10.60 -5.96 -6.34
CA TYR A 159 -11.09 -4.74 -5.72
C TYR A 159 -12.16 -4.06 -6.58
N ASN A 160 -13.25 -3.61 -5.96
CA ASN A 160 -14.26 -2.75 -6.57
C ASN A 160 -14.08 -1.33 -6.02
N GLU A 161 -13.58 -0.43 -6.87
CA GLU A 161 -13.24 0.94 -6.44
C GLU A 161 -14.47 1.75 -6.02
N ALA A 162 -15.62 1.56 -6.68
CA ALA A 162 -16.84 2.30 -6.35
C ALA A 162 -17.46 1.83 -5.03
N ALA A 163 -17.32 0.54 -4.70
CA ALA A 163 -17.79 -0.01 -3.43
C ALA A 163 -16.75 0.12 -2.30
N GLY A 164 -15.48 0.34 -2.62
CA GLY A 164 -14.40 0.46 -1.64
C GLY A 164 -14.11 -0.84 -0.89
N ARG A 165 -14.23 -1.99 -1.55
CA ARG A 165 -14.03 -3.34 -0.97
C ARG A 165 -13.57 -4.35 -2.02
N PHE A 166 -13.06 -5.50 -1.58
CA PHE A 166 -12.82 -6.63 -2.47
C PHE A 166 -14.11 -7.42 -2.75
N GLU A 167 -14.24 -7.86 -3.99
CA GLU A 167 -15.24 -8.82 -4.43
C GLU A 167 -14.60 -10.18 -4.64
N PHE A 168 -15.37 -11.23 -4.37
CA PHE A 168 -14.98 -12.62 -4.53
C PHE A 168 -15.78 -13.21 -5.68
N GLN A 169 -15.08 -13.76 -6.68
CA GLN A 169 -15.71 -14.28 -7.89
C GLN A 169 -15.16 -15.67 -8.23
N LEU A 170 -15.97 -16.45 -8.94
CA LEU A 170 -15.61 -17.74 -9.51
C LEU A 170 -15.73 -17.65 -11.03
N VAL A 171 -14.74 -18.17 -11.73
CA VAL A 171 -14.88 -18.52 -13.14
C VAL A 171 -15.01 -20.02 -13.23
N THR A 172 -16.05 -20.51 -13.89
CA THR A 172 -16.31 -21.94 -14.10
C THR A 172 -16.16 -22.29 -15.58
N ASP A 173 -15.89 -23.56 -15.89
CA ASP A 173 -15.68 -24.07 -17.26
C ASP A 173 -14.51 -23.40 -18.01
N TYR A 174 -13.45 -23.01 -17.28
CA TYR A 174 -12.23 -22.43 -17.83
C TYR A 174 -11.26 -23.54 -18.30
N ARG A 175 -11.51 -24.07 -19.50
CA ARG A 175 -10.74 -25.15 -20.13
C ARG A 175 -10.80 -25.08 -21.66
N ALA A 176 -10.01 -25.91 -22.35
CA ALA A 176 -10.03 -26.00 -23.80
C ALA A 176 -11.44 -26.36 -24.32
N GLY A 177 -11.97 -25.55 -25.24
CA GLY A 177 -13.33 -25.70 -25.78
C GLY A 177 -14.46 -25.38 -24.79
N GLY A 178 -14.13 -24.92 -23.58
CA GLY A 178 -15.11 -24.50 -22.57
C GLY A 178 -15.71 -23.12 -22.85
N ASN A 179 -16.79 -22.81 -22.15
CA ASN A 179 -17.46 -21.51 -22.19
C ASN A 179 -17.41 -20.85 -20.80
N PRO A 180 -16.32 -20.12 -20.47
CA PRO A 180 -16.08 -19.68 -19.12
C PRO A 180 -17.13 -18.68 -18.63
N ARG A 181 -17.67 -18.92 -17.42
CA ARG A 181 -18.69 -18.04 -16.81
C ARG A 181 -18.20 -17.43 -15.50
N VAL A 182 -18.25 -16.10 -15.41
CA VAL A 182 -17.95 -15.35 -14.19
C VAL A 182 -19.19 -15.26 -13.31
N LEU A 183 -19.03 -15.65 -12.05
CA LEU A 183 -20.07 -15.65 -11.01
C LEU A 183 -19.51 -14.94 -9.77
N TYR A 184 -20.35 -14.20 -9.04
CA TYR A 184 -19.97 -13.70 -7.72
C TYR A 184 -20.15 -14.81 -6.69
N ALA A 185 -19.13 -15.03 -5.87
CA ALA A 185 -19.16 -16.05 -4.81
C ALA A 185 -20.00 -15.58 -3.62
N ASN A 186 -20.46 -16.54 -2.81
CA ASN A 186 -21.08 -16.23 -1.53
C ASN A 186 -20.00 -15.69 -0.57
N ARG A 187 -20.04 -14.40 -0.28
CA ARG A 187 -19.17 -13.67 0.64
C ARG A 187 -19.17 -14.24 2.04
N SER A 188 -20.28 -14.78 2.54
CA SER A 188 -20.30 -15.43 3.87
C SER A 188 -19.38 -16.65 3.90
N VAL A 189 -19.32 -17.42 2.81
CA VAL A 189 -18.35 -18.52 2.66
C VAL A 189 -16.93 -17.97 2.53
N CYS A 190 -16.74 -16.89 1.77
CA CYS A 190 -15.42 -16.30 1.58
C CYS A 190 -14.85 -15.70 2.86
N PHE A 191 -15.66 -15.00 3.67
CA PHE A 191 -15.25 -14.32 4.90
C PHE A 191 -14.87 -15.29 6.03
N ALA A 192 -15.33 -16.55 5.98
CA ALA A 192 -14.88 -17.58 6.91
C ALA A 192 -13.35 -17.76 6.86
N CYS A 193 -12.76 -17.71 5.65
CA CYS A 193 -11.32 -17.67 5.46
C CYS A 193 -10.81 -16.23 5.43
N HIS A 194 -11.39 -15.35 4.62
CA HIS A 194 -10.97 -13.96 4.38
C HIS A 194 -11.56 -12.99 5.42
N GLN A 195 -11.18 -13.19 6.68
CA GLN A 195 -11.81 -12.52 7.84
C GLN A 195 -11.75 -10.99 7.82
N ASN A 196 -10.81 -10.36 7.09
CA ASN A 196 -10.77 -8.90 6.90
C ASN A 196 -11.43 -8.43 5.58
N GLY A 197 -12.14 -9.32 4.88
CA GLY A 197 -12.76 -9.03 3.59
C GLY A 197 -11.78 -8.74 2.45
N ALA A 198 -10.56 -9.28 2.54
CA ALA A 198 -9.44 -9.06 1.62
C ALA A 198 -8.60 -10.37 1.48
N PRO A 199 -7.62 -10.44 0.56
CA PRO A 199 -6.79 -11.64 0.37
C PRO A 199 -6.06 -12.08 1.65
N ILE A 200 -5.78 -13.38 1.75
CA ILE A 200 -5.04 -13.99 2.86
C ILE A 200 -4.04 -14.99 2.27
N PHE A 201 -2.82 -15.05 2.81
CA PHE A 201 -1.81 -16.03 2.41
C PHE A 201 -0.88 -16.38 3.56
N SER A 202 -0.04 -17.39 3.36
CA SER A 202 0.97 -17.72 4.38
C SER A 202 2.04 -16.64 4.43
N ARG A 203 2.53 -16.38 5.64
CA ARG A 203 3.73 -15.58 5.85
C ARG A 203 4.91 -16.08 5.02
N ALA A 204 5.86 -15.20 4.79
CA ALA A 204 7.13 -15.49 4.12
C ALA A 204 7.83 -16.79 4.56
N LEU A 205 8.64 -17.30 3.63
CA LEU A 205 8.92 -18.71 3.30
C LEU A 205 7.83 -19.36 2.43
N TRP A 206 6.61 -19.49 2.97
CA TRP A 206 5.46 -20.13 2.29
C TRP A 206 5.81 -21.49 1.63
N ASP A 207 6.12 -22.48 2.45
CA ASP A 207 6.67 -23.78 2.06
C ASP A 207 5.71 -24.71 1.29
N GLU A 208 4.44 -24.30 1.14
CA GLU A 208 3.47 -24.96 0.25
C GLU A 208 3.72 -24.60 -1.22
N THR A 209 4.51 -23.56 -1.48
CA THR A 209 4.83 -23.09 -2.83
C THR A 209 6.08 -23.76 -3.38
N ASN A 210 6.32 -23.55 -4.66
CA ASN A 210 7.54 -23.96 -5.34
C ASN A 210 8.79 -23.12 -4.99
N ALA A 211 8.74 -22.25 -3.98
CA ALA A 211 9.95 -21.73 -3.32
C ALA A 211 10.58 -22.73 -2.34
N ASN A 212 9.84 -23.77 -1.94
CA ASN A 212 10.38 -24.91 -1.21
C ASN A 212 11.14 -25.83 -2.19
N PRO A 213 12.44 -26.08 -1.99
CA PRO A 213 13.25 -26.88 -2.90
C PRO A 213 12.67 -28.28 -3.16
N ARG A 214 12.09 -28.91 -2.13
CA ARG A 214 11.49 -30.25 -2.27
C ARG A 214 10.22 -30.24 -3.12
N VAL A 215 9.45 -29.15 -3.04
CA VAL A 215 8.29 -28.95 -3.92
C VAL A 215 8.75 -28.72 -5.35
N ALA A 216 9.77 -27.89 -5.56
CA ALA A 216 10.35 -27.62 -6.88
C ALA A 216 10.90 -28.90 -7.54
N GLU A 217 11.62 -29.74 -6.80
CA GLU A 217 12.12 -31.05 -7.28
C GLU A 217 11.00 -31.95 -7.79
N LEU A 218 9.90 -32.07 -7.04
CA LEU A 218 8.77 -32.90 -7.43
C LEU A 218 7.97 -32.32 -8.61
N LEU A 219 7.91 -30.99 -8.73
CA LEU A 219 7.34 -30.33 -9.91
C LEU A 219 8.21 -30.55 -11.16
N LEU A 220 9.54 -30.46 -11.03
CA LEU A 220 10.47 -30.75 -12.14
C LEU A 220 10.34 -32.21 -12.58
N ALA A 221 10.23 -33.13 -11.63
CA ALA A 221 10.08 -34.56 -11.91
C ALA A 221 8.77 -34.90 -12.65
N SER A 222 7.73 -34.05 -12.59
CA SER A 222 6.49 -34.28 -13.32
C SER A 222 6.56 -33.95 -14.82
N GLY A 223 7.60 -33.21 -15.25
CA GLY A 223 7.85 -32.87 -16.66
C GLY A 223 6.85 -31.88 -17.27
N GLN A 224 6.01 -31.23 -16.47
CA GLN A 224 4.97 -30.30 -16.95
C GLN A 224 5.51 -28.88 -17.19
N ARG A 225 4.78 -28.07 -17.96
CA ARG A 225 5.16 -26.69 -18.35
C ARG A 225 4.51 -25.59 -17.51
N PHE A 226 3.55 -25.95 -16.65
CA PHE A 226 2.93 -25.08 -15.63
C PHE A 226 2.57 -23.67 -16.11
N HIS A 227 1.99 -23.53 -17.30
CA HIS A 227 1.60 -22.24 -17.86
C HIS A 227 2.73 -21.21 -17.99
N GLY A 228 3.96 -21.68 -18.27
CA GLY A 228 5.15 -20.84 -18.37
C GLY A 228 5.68 -20.36 -17.02
N ILE A 229 5.22 -20.95 -15.92
CA ILE A 229 5.69 -20.66 -14.56
C ILE A 229 6.86 -21.59 -14.23
N ALA A 230 8.05 -21.01 -14.01
CA ALA A 230 9.22 -21.81 -13.64
C ALA A 230 9.00 -22.57 -12.32
N PRO A 231 9.25 -23.90 -12.29
CA PRO A 231 9.19 -24.72 -11.08
C PRO A 231 10.21 -24.31 -10.03
N ASP A 232 11.45 -24.04 -10.43
CA ASP A 232 12.51 -23.59 -9.53
C ASP A 232 12.44 -22.07 -9.34
N ARG A 233 12.53 -21.61 -8.07
CA ARG A 233 12.55 -20.20 -7.68
C ARG A 233 12.95 -19.99 -6.22
N GLY A 234 13.32 -18.75 -5.91
CA GLY A 234 13.54 -18.29 -4.54
C GLY A 234 12.27 -17.88 -3.80
N VAL A 235 12.49 -17.39 -2.57
CA VAL A 235 11.46 -16.88 -1.65
C VAL A 235 11.00 -15.45 -1.96
N ASP A 236 11.61 -14.81 -2.96
CA ASP A 236 11.33 -13.45 -3.43
C ASP A 236 9.89 -13.30 -3.95
N VAL A 237 9.38 -14.26 -4.70
CA VAL A 237 8.00 -14.22 -5.22
C VAL A 237 6.96 -14.40 -4.11
N PRO A 238 7.02 -15.43 -3.24
CA PRO A 238 6.16 -15.51 -2.07
C PRO A 238 6.21 -14.26 -1.19
N TYR A 239 7.40 -13.70 -0.94
CA TYR A 239 7.57 -12.47 -0.17
C TYR A 239 6.90 -11.26 -0.83
N ALA A 240 6.95 -11.15 -2.16
CA ALA A 240 6.24 -10.10 -2.88
C ALA A 240 4.71 -10.24 -2.77
N ILE A 241 4.18 -11.47 -2.80
CA ILE A 241 2.74 -11.75 -2.60
C ILE A 241 2.33 -11.42 -1.17
N ASP A 242 3.13 -11.79 -0.18
CA ASP A 242 2.92 -11.48 1.24
C ASP A 242 2.81 -9.96 1.46
N ASN A 243 3.80 -9.20 0.97
CA ASN A 243 3.79 -7.74 1.01
C ASN A 243 2.59 -7.10 0.28
N ALA A 244 2.20 -7.66 -0.87
CA ALA A 244 1.00 -7.19 -1.59
C ALA A 244 -0.28 -7.42 -0.78
N THR A 245 -0.34 -8.54 -0.08
CA THR A 245 -1.48 -8.94 0.74
C THR A 245 -1.64 -8.05 1.97
N GLU A 246 -0.54 -7.70 2.63
CA GLU A 246 -0.54 -6.73 3.71
C GLU A 246 -1.06 -5.35 3.25
N ARG A 247 -0.56 -4.85 2.12
CA ARG A 247 -1.06 -3.59 1.53
C ARG A 247 -2.54 -3.66 1.14
N ALA A 248 -2.98 -4.78 0.56
CA ALA A 248 -4.38 -5.02 0.20
C ALA A 248 -5.30 -4.95 1.43
N ASN A 249 -4.88 -5.54 2.55
CA ASN A 249 -5.65 -5.53 3.79
C ASN A 249 -5.73 -4.14 4.45
N GLY A 250 -4.73 -3.28 4.22
CA GLY A 250 -4.77 -1.87 4.62
C GLY A 250 -5.84 -1.04 3.90
N LEU A 251 -6.29 -1.44 2.70
CA LEU A 251 -7.27 -0.66 1.91
C LEU A 251 -8.61 -0.50 2.63
N ALA A 252 -9.05 -1.51 3.37
CA ALA A 252 -10.30 -1.44 4.13
C ALA A 252 -10.25 -0.34 5.20
N LEU A 253 -9.11 -0.21 5.90
CA LEU A 253 -8.89 0.83 6.89
C LEU A 253 -8.90 2.21 6.23
N THR A 254 -8.14 2.38 5.15
CA THR A 254 -8.10 3.64 4.40
C THR A 254 -9.48 4.08 3.92
N GLN A 255 -10.26 3.15 3.36
CA GLN A 255 -11.61 3.45 2.88
C GLN A 255 -12.57 3.81 4.02
N ARG A 256 -12.51 3.11 5.16
CA ARG A 256 -13.33 3.44 6.34
C ARG A 256 -13.02 4.84 6.86
N LEU A 257 -11.73 5.16 6.99
CA LEU A 257 -11.29 6.49 7.41
C LEU A 257 -11.67 7.58 6.40
N TRP A 258 -11.55 7.33 5.10
CA TRP A 258 -11.99 8.28 4.06
C TRP A 258 -13.50 8.56 4.14
N ARG A 259 -14.32 7.51 4.19
CA ARG A 259 -15.78 7.63 4.17
C ARG A 259 -16.30 8.33 5.41
N GLU A 260 -15.80 7.94 6.58
CA GLU A 260 -16.42 8.28 7.86
C GLU A 260 -15.60 9.24 8.71
N GLY A 261 -14.28 9.29 8.52
CA GLY A 261 -13.36 10.05 9.38
C GLY A 261 -13.52 11.56 9.27
N CYS A 262 -14.02 12.08 8.14
CA CYS A 262 -14.31 13.50 7.97
C CYS A 262 -15.77 13.88 8.29
N GLY A 263 -16.62 12.92 8.65
CA GLY A 263 -18.04 13.18 8.94
C GLY A 263 -18.96 12.90 7.76
N GLY A 264 -20.03 13.70 7.62
CA GLY A 264 -21.10 13.48 6.65
C GLY A 264 -20.84 14.09 5.27
N GLU A 265 -21.89 14.73 4.73
CA GLU A 265 -21.92 15.32 3.39
C GLU A 265 -21.75 16.84 3.38
N ASP A 266 -21.69 17.49 4.56
CA ASP A 266 -21.57 18.94 4.66
C ASP A 266 -20.24 19.48 4.10
N ALA A 267 -20.20 20.79 3.85
CA ALA A 267 -19.04 21.43 3.25
C ALA A 267 -17.76 21.33 4.09
N ALA A 268 -17.85 21.20 5.43
CA ALA A 268 -16.67 21.02 6.27
C ALA A 268 -16.11 19.60 6.11
N ALA A 269 -16.97 18.58 6.04
CA ALA A 269 -16.57 17.20 5.74
C ALA A 269 -15.93 17.09 4.34
N GLN A 270 -16.49 17.77 3.35
CA GLN A 270 -15.93 17.82 1.99
C GLN A 270 -14.55 18.49 1.97
N ARG A 271 -14.37 19.63 2.67
CA ARG A 271 -13.05 20.27 2.82
C ARG A 271 -12.03 19.38 3.51
N CYS A 272 -12.43 18.63 4.54
CA CYS A 272 -11.57 17.66 5.19
C CYS A 272 -11.09 16.57 4.22
N ARG A 273 -11.99 16.00 3.40
CA ARG A 273 -11.60 15.00 2.38
C ARG A 273 -10.73 15.59 1.27
N ALA A 274 -10.99 16.83 0.86
CA ALA A 274 -10.16 17.56 -0.09
C ALA A 274 -8.73 17.79 0.46
N GLY A 275 -8.61 18.19 1.72
CA GLY A 275 -7.32 18.32 2.42
C GLY A 275 -6.57 16.99 2.54
N LEU A 276 -7.27 15.89 2.83
CA LEU A 276 -6.68 14.54 2.82
C LEU A 276 -6.18 14.14 1.43
N PHE A 277 -6.94 14.43 0.37
CA PHE A 277 -6.53 14.16 -1.00
C PHE A 277 -5.29 14.96 -1.39
N ALA A 278 -5.25 16.26 -1.06
CA ALA A 278 -4.06 17.09 -1.26
C ALA A 278 -2.85 16.53 -0.52
N ALA A 279 -2.99 16.18 0.76
CA ALA A 279 -1.90 15.59 1.53
C ALA A 279 -1.42 14.23 0.96
N ALA A 280 -2.32 13.40 0.43
CA ALA A 280 -1.97 12.14 -0.24
C ALA A 280 -1.14 12.38 -1.51
N LEU A 281 -1.53 13.36 -2.34
CA LEU A 281 -0.75 13.75 -3.52
C LEU A 281 0.61 14.34 -3.15
N ARG A 282 0.66 15.18 -2.12
CA ARG A 282 1.92 15.72 -1.57
C ARG A 282 2.86 14.59 -1.18
N HIS A 283 2.36 13.63 -0.38
CA HIS A 283 3.12 12.48 0.08
C HIS A 283 3.61 11.60 -1.09
N ALA A 284 2.75 11.34 -2.08
CA ALA A 284 3.13 10.58 -3.26
C ALA A 284 4.23 11.30 -4.07
N LEU A 285 4.05 12.59 -4.35
CA LEU A 285 5.00 13.43 -5.09
C LEU A 285 6.35 13.57 -4.39
N SER A 286 6.35 13.69 -3.05
CA SER A 286 7.57 13.83 -2.26
C SER A 286 8.30 12.51 -1.99
N GLY A 287 7.82 11.39 -2.55
CA GLY A 287 8.44 10.08 -2.35
C GLY A 287 8.27 9.54 -0.93
N GLY A 288 7.17 9.90 -0.27
CA GLY A 288 6.86 9.43 1.08
C GLY A 288 7.55 10.21 2.21
N GLN A 289 8.20 11.34 1.89
CA GLN A 289 8.85 12.18 2.90
C GLN A 289 7.86 12.64 3.97
N ILE A 290 8.39 12.81 5.18
CA ILE A 290 7.62 13.31 6.32
C ILE A 290 7.45 14.81 6.14
N TRP A 291 6.20 15.24 6.04
CA TRP A 291 5.82 16.65 6.06
C TRP A 291 5.19 17.01 7.40
N THR A 292 5.46 18.23 7.87
CA THR A 292 4.85 18.78 9.09
C THR A 292 3.54 19.49 8.72
N PRO A 293 2.39 19.05 9.25
CA PRO A 293 1.12 19.74 9.08
C PRO A 293 1.17 21.21 9.50
N ASP A 294 0.57 22.08 8.68
CA ASP A 294 0.37 23.49 9.03
C ASP A 294 -0.97 23.69 9.76
N GLU A 295 -1.21 24.91 10.23
CA GLU A 295 -2.43 25.28 10.94
C GLU A 295 -3.69 25.08 10.10
N ALA A 296 -3.59 25.27 8.77
CA ALA A 296 -4.72 25.07 7.87
C ALA A 296 -5.11 23.58 7.80
N PHE A 297 -4.13 22.69 7.64
CA PHE A 297 -4.36 21.25 7.67
C PHE A 297 -4.89 20.78 9.02
N GLU A 298 -4.34 21.28 10.14
CA GLU A 298 -4.84 20.90 11.46
C GLU A 298 -6.29 21.35 11.67
N ARG A 299 -6.65 22.56 11.22
CA ARG A 299 -8.02 23.07 11.30
C ARG A 299 -8.98 22.28 10.40
N ASP A 300 -8.61 22.06 9.14
CA ASP A 300 -9.54 21.55 8.13
C ASP A 300 -9.57 20.02 8.07
N VAL A 301 -8.53 19.33 8.54
CA VAL A 301 -8.41 17.86 8.52
C VAL A 301 -8.20 17.29 9.92
N GLY A 302 -7.18 17.77 10.65
CA GLY A 302 -6.78 17.19 11.93
C GLY A 302 -7.89 17.22 12.98
N VAL A 303 -8.51 18.39 13.19
CA VAL A 303 -9.60 18.59 14.16
C VAL A 303 -10.86 17.80 13.79
N PRO A 304 -11.39 17.88 12.55
CA PRO A 304 -12.54 17.06 12.14
C PRO A 304 -12.29 15.56 12.29
N LEU A 305 -11.11 15.09 11.87
CA LEU A 305 -10.74 13.67 11.95
C LEU A 305 -10.74 13.15 13.39
N ARG A 306 -10.10 13.89 14.32
CA ARG A 306 -10.08 13.52 15.74
C ARG A 306 -11.48 13.57 16.36
N THR A 307 -12.28 14.55 15.98
CA THR A 307 -13.64 14.72 16.51
C THR A 307 -14.53 13.55 16.12
N GLU A 308 -14.58 13.21 14.83
CA GLU A 308 -15.39 12.08 14.35
C GLU A 308 -14.87 10.74 14.84
N ALA A 309 -13.54 10.59 14.94
CA ALA A 309 -12.97 9.35 15.42
C ALA A 309 -13.27 9.11 16.91
N ARG A 310 -13.19 10.13 17.78
CA ARG A 310 -13.60 10.00 19.18
C ARG A 310 -15.09 9.66 19.32
N ARG A 311 -15.93 10.16 18.41
CA ARG A 311 -17.36 9.87 18.37
C ARG A 311 -17.66 8.44 17.91
N ARG A 312 -16.98 7.95 16.88
CA ARG A 312 -17.30 6.68 16.20
C ARG A 312 -16.50 5.50 16.70
N TRP A 313 -15.21 5.71 16.98
CA TRP A 313 -14.24 4.67 17.29
C TRP A 313 -13.35 5.12 18.47
N PRO A 314 -13.93 5.34 19.67
CA PRO A 314 -13.17 5.83 20.82
C PRO A 314 -12.02 4.91 21.26
N GLY A 315 -12.10 3.62 20.92
CA GLY A 315 -11.03 2.63 21.15
C GLY A 315 -10.13 2.40 19.93
N GLY A 316 -10.27 3.20 18.88
CA GLY A 316 -9.56 3.06 17.62
C GLY A 316 -10.11 1.98 16.69
N LEU A 317 -9.36 1.72 15.62
CA LEU A 317 -9.68 0.75 14.59
C LEU A 317 -8.65 -0.38 14.56
N ALA A 318 -9.12 -1.57 14.26
CA ALA A 318 -8.32 -2.77 14.19
C ALA A 318 -8.66 -3.62 12.96
N VAL A 319 -7.69 -4.39 12.47
CA VAL A 319 -7.86 -5.31 11.33
C VAL A 319 -7.59 -6.73 11.78
N VAL A 320 -8.31 -7.68 11.17
CA VAL A 320 -7.97 -9.10 11.35
C VAL A 320 -6.75 -9.40 10.48
N SER A 321 -5.73 -10.03 11.05
CA SER A 321 -4.49 -10.34 10.31
C SER A 321 -4.77 -11.14 9.04
N ALA A 322 -4.06 -10.81 7.96
CA ALA A 322 -4.12 -11.54 6.69
C ALA A 322 -3.25 -12.81 6.68
N ASP A 323 -2.36 -12.91 7.65
CA ASP A 323 -1.38 -13.98 7.78
C ASP A 323 -2.02 -15.29 8.23
N ILE A 324 -1.67 -16.37 7.55
CA ILE A 324 -1.84 -17.73 8.08
C ILE A 324 -0.47 -18.37 8.34
N PRO A 325 -0.37 -19.33 9.28
CA PRO A 325 0.91 -19.94 9.60
C PRO A 325 1.51 -20.68 8.39
N ASN A 326 2.82 -20.57 8.21
CA ASN A 326 3.58 -21.31 7.21
C ASN A 326 3.46 -22.82 7.47
N ARG A 327 3.15 -23.59 6.42
CA ARG A 327 3.00 -25.05 6.47
C ARG A 327 3.96 -25.65 5.45
N ASN A 328 4.81 -26.59 5.89
CA ASN A 328 5.56 -27.44 4.96
C ASN A 328 4.79 -28.77 4.79
N PRO A 329 4.15 -29.02 3.62
CA PRO A 329 3.36 -30.23 3.41
C PRO A 329 4.22 -31.50 3.26
N LEU A 330 5.54 -31.35 3.07
CA LEU A 330 6.50 -32.44 2.90
C LEU A 330 7.41 -32.61 4.12
N GLN A 331 7.06 -32.00 5.26
CA GLN A 331 7.82 -32.15 6.49
C GLN A 331 7.84 -33.62 6.93
N GLY A 332 9.03 -34.20 7.07
CA GLY A 332 9.21 -35.59 7.44
C GLY A 332 8.89 -36.60 6.32
N VAL A 333 8.79 -36.15 5.06
CA VAL A 333 8.55 -37.01 3.90
C VAL A 333 9.87 -37.26 3.16
N ASP A 334 10.42 -38.47 3.28
CA ASP A 334 11.69 -38.84 2.64
C ASP A 334 11.54 -39.00 1.12
N HIS A 335 10.46 -39.61 0.66
CA HIS A 335 10.16 -39.84 -0.75
C HIS A 335 8.67 -39.62 -1.03
N TRP A 336 8.34 -39.19 -2.26
CA TRP A 336 6.96 -39.06 -2.67
C TRP A 336 6.29 -40.44 -2.67
N PRO A 337 5.13 -40.63 -2.00
CA PRO A 337 4.52 -41.94 -1.87
C PRO A 337 4.22 -42.59 -3.23
N ALA A 338 4.53 -43.87 -3.37
CA ALA A 338 4.23 -44.61 -4.59
C ALA A 338 2.72 -44.87 -4.75
N ASP A 339 2.02 -45.11 -3.64
CA ASP A 339 0.62 -45.45 -3.61
C ASP A 339 -0.29 -44.21 -3.53
N ARG A 340 -1.53 -44.36 -4.02
CA ARG A 340 -2.53 -43.29 -4.04
C ARG A 340 -2.92 -42.80 -2.64
N ALA A 341 -3.04 -43.71 -1.68
CA ALA A 341 -3.54 -43.37 -0.34
C ALA A 341 -2.53 -42.47 0.40
N GLY A 342 -1.24 -42.80 0.34
CA GLY A 342 -0.16 -41.98 0.87
C GLY A 342 -0.13 -40.58 0.26
N ARG A 343 -0.30 -40.46 -1.06
CA ARG A 343 -0.35 -39.14 -1.74
C ARG A 343 -1.54 -38.30 -1.27
N VAL A 344 -2.73 -38.90 -1.15
CA VAL A 344 -3.93 -38.20 -0.67
C VAL A 344 -3.76 -37.80 0.79
N ALA A 345 -3.13 -38.63 1.63
CA ALA A 345 -2.90 -38.31 3.04
C ALA A 345 -2.08 -37.03 3.24
N LEU A 346 -1.10 -36.76 2.37
CA LEU A 346 -0.28 -35.53 2.41
C LEU A 346 -1.06 -34.26 2.04
N SER A 347 -2.22 -34.39 1.39
CA SER A 347 -3.11 -33.25 1.11
C SER A 347 -3.93 -32.81 2.32
N ASN A 348 -3.97 -33.61 3.38
CA ASN A 348 -4.67 -33.25 4.61
C ASN A 348 -3.98 -32.04 5.28
N VAL A 349 -4.80 -31.11 5.75
CA VAL A 349 -4.34 -29.90 6.44
C VAL A 349 -4.54 -30.12 7.94
N PRO A 350 -3.46 -30.17 8.75
CA PRO A 350 -3.58 -30.23 10.20
C PRO A 350 -4.34 -29.01 10.74
N ALA A 351 -5.13 -29.20 11.80
CA ALA A 351 -6.03 -28.16 12.34
C ALA A 351 -5.31 -26.82 12.62
N ARG A 352 -4.08 -26.84 13.12
CA ARG A 352 -3.27 -25.62 13.39
C ARG A 352 -2.97 -24.76 12.15
N PHE A 353 -3.13 -25.32 10.95
CA PHE A 353 -2.90 -24.67 9.66
C PHE A 353 -4.20 -24.38 8.90
N ASP A 354 -5.36 -24.69 9.50
CA ASP A 354 -6.66 -24.47 8.87
C ASP A 354 -6.93 -22.96 8.72
N PRO A 355 -7.17 -22.46 7.50
CA PRO A 355 -7.45 -21.04 7.25
C PRO A 355 -8.74 -20.52 7.90
N LEU A 356 -9.62 -21.41 8.38
CA LEU A 356 -10.84 -21.09 9.11
C LEU A 356 -10.60 -20.72 10.57
N LEU A 357 -9.40 -20.97 11.12
CA LEU A 357 -9.09 -20.58 12.48
C LEU A 357 -9.26 -19.06 12.66
N PRO A 358 -10.00 -18.60 13.69
CA PRO A 358 -10.12 -17.19 14.00
C PRO A 358 -8.73 -16.58 14.24
N ARG A 359 -8.46 -15.46 13.57
CA ARG A 359 -7.20 -14.73 13.73
C ARG A 359 -7.38 -13.54 14.68
N PRO A 360 -6.35 -13.17 15.45
CA PRO A 360 -6.46 -12.08 16.39
C PRO A 360 -6.70 -10.75 15.67
N LEU A 361 -7.54 -9.93 16.30
CA LEU A 361 -7.76 -8.55 15.90
C LEU A 361 -6.54 -7.71 16.32
N GLN A 362 -5.96 -6.96 15.38
CA GLN A 362 -4.76 -6.15 15.61
C GLN A 362 -5.13 -4.66 15.58
N PRO A 363 -4.99 -3.93 16.71
CA PRO A 363 -5.16 -2.48 16.73
C PRO A 363 -4.15 -1.84 15.78
N VAL A 364 -4.65 -1.12 14.77
CA VAL A 364 -3.79 -0.53 13.74
C VAL A 364 -3.91 0.99 13.66
N TRP A 365 -4.97 1.59 14.20
CA TRP A 365 -5.15 3.04 14.11
C TRP A 365 -5.86 3.60 15.34
N GLN A 366 -5.37 4.73 15.85
CA GLN A 366 -5.87 5.43 17.02
C GLN A 366 -5.87 6.93 16.78
N ALA A 367 -7.00 7.61 16.97
CA ALA A 367 -7.17 9.02 16.58
C ALA A 367 -6.17 9.98 17.24
N ASP A 368 -5.87 9.73 18.52
CA ASP A 368 -4.99 10.58 19.33
C ASP A 368 -3.50 10.23 19.15
N SER A 369 -3.17 9.23 18.34
CA SER A 369 -1.78 8.93 17.98
C SER A 369 -1.22 10.06 17.08
N PRO A 370 -0.02 10.58 17.36
CA PRO A 370 0.65 11.54 16.48
C PRO A 370 0.86 11.02 15.04
N ALA A 371 0.85 9.70 14.84
CA ALA A 371 1.00 9.07 13.54
C ALA A 371 -0.32 8.92 12.76
N ALA A 372 -1.48 9.14 13.38
CA ALA A 372 -2.78 8.81 12.79
C ALA A 372 -3.11 9.56 11.48
N PRO A 373 -2.89 10.88 11.37
CA PRO A 373 -3.08 11.58 10.10
C PRO A 373 -2.12 11.05 9.03
N ARG A 374 -0.87 10.76 9.40
CA ARG A 374 0.15 10.25 8.48
C ARG A 374 -0.23 8.88 7.94
N GLN A 375 -0.67 7.96 8.79
CA GLN A 375 -1.08 6.63 8.37
C GLN A 375 -2.24 6.67 7.36
N LEU A 376 -3.22 7.57 7.59
CA LEU A 376 -4.31 7.80 6.63
C LEU A 376 -3.78 8.38 5.31
N VAL A 377 -2.93 9.39 5.35
CA VAL A 377 -2.33 10.01 4.17
C VAL A 377 -1.50 9.01 3.37
N THR A 378 -0.69 8.17 4.03
CA THR A 378 0.08 7.10 3.38
C THR A 378 -0.84 6.06 2.76
N GLY A 379 -1.91 5.63 3.45
CA GLY A 379 -2.89 4.70 2.88
C GLY A 379 -3.63 5.28 1.66
N LEU A 380 -3.98 6.57 1.67
CA LEU A 380 -4.56 7.25 0.51
C LEU A 380 -3.55 7.39 -0.64
N ALA A 381 -2.27 7.57 -0.34
CA ALA A 381 -1.22 7.65 -1.34
C ALA A 381 -1.03 6.32 -2.12
N GLU A 382 -1.40 5.17 -1.54
CA GLU A 382 -1.46 3.87 -2.25
C GLU A 382 -2.54 3.81 -3.35
N PHE A 383 -3.39 4.84 -3.46
CA PHE A 383 -4.30 5.03 -4.60
C PHE A 383 -3.71 5.97 -5.66
N VAL A 384 -2.46 6.42 -5.53
CA VAL A 384 -1.77 7.23 -6.54
C VAL A 384 -0.83 6.33 -7.33
N ALA A 385 -1.23 5.94 -8.54
CA ALA A 385 -0.39 5.12 -9.39
C ALA A 385 0.89 5.87 -9.79
N ALA A 386 2.02 5.16 -9.91
CA ALA A 386 3.30 5.78 -10.27
C ALA A 386 3.24 6.56 -11.61
N PRO A 387 2.59 6.06 -12.67
CA PRO A 387 2.41 6.84 -13.91
C PRO A 387 1.56 8.10 -13.74
N ASP A 388 0.53 8.10 -12.89
CA ASP A 388 -0.27 9.31 -12.62
C ASP A 388 0.55 10.33 -11.83
N ARG A 389 1.34 9.88 -10.86
CA ARG A 389 2.28 10.74 -10.14
C ARG A 389 3.26 11.40 -11.11
N LEU A 390 3.80 10.64 -12.07
CA LEU A 390 4.70 11.17 -13.08
C LEU A 390 3.99 12.17 -14.00
N ARG A 391 2.76 11.87 -14.45
CA ARG A 391 1.93 12.81 -15.23
C ARG A 391 1.71 14.11 -14.46
N LEU A 392 1.37 14.04 -13.17
CA LEU A 392 1.20 15.19 -12.31
C LEU A 392 2.49 16.00 -12.18
N ALA A 393 3.62 15.35 -11.89
CA ALA A 393 4.92 16.01 -11.80
C ALA A 393 5.29 16.72 -13.11
N ASN A 394 5.01 16.11 -14.25
CA ASN A 394 5.26 16.70 -15.58
C ASN A 394 4.35 17.90 -15.88
N ALA A 395 3.06 17.82 -15.52
CA ALA A 395 2.12 18.93 -15.67
C ALA A 395 2.58 20.15 -14.86
N LEU A 396 2.98 19.93 -13.60
CA LEU A 396 3.52 20.97 -12.72
C LEU A 396 4.83 21.55 -13.25
N GLY A 397 5.72 20.70 -13.76
CA GLY A 397 7.00 21.12 -14.32
C GLY A 397 6.87 22.12 -15.47
N ARG A 398 5.79 21.99 -16.28
CA ARG A 398 5.47 22.89 -17.41
C ARG A 398 4.82 24.21 -17.00
N SER A 399 4.33 24.33 -15.76
CA SER A 399 3.68 25.56 -15.30
C SER A 399 4.69 26.71 -15.18
N THR A 400 4.40 27.84 -15.81
CA THR A 400 5.23 29.06 -15.75
C THR A 400 4.80 30.01 -14.62
N ALA A 401 3.57 29.90 -14.15
CA ALA A 401 2.99 30.72 -13.09
C ALA A 401 3.25 30.10 -11.71
N VAL A 402 4.53 29.91 -11.36
CA VAL A 402 4.93 29.30 -10.09
C VAL A 402 5.94 30.20 -9.39
N SER A 403 5.69 30.51 -8.11
CA SER A 403 6.62 31.24 -7.25
C SER A 403 7.93 30.45 -7.07
N VAL A 404 9.05 31.15 -7.03
CA VAL A 404 10.36 30.55 -6.79
C VAL A 404 10.93 31.08 -5.49
N ARG A 405 11.17 30.17 -4.55
CA ARG A 405 11.82 30.45 -3.28
C ARG A 405 13.31 30.14 -3.36
N ARG A 406 14.13 31.10 -2.94
CA ARG A 406 15.60 30.95 -2.87
C ARG A 406 16.02 30.57 -1.46
N LEU A 407 16.81 29.50 -1.34
CA LEU A 407 17.48 29.12 -0.10
C LEU A 407 18.98 29.21 -0.27
N THR A 408 19.65 29.88 0.66
CA THR A 408 21.09 30.08 0.63
C THR A 408 21.74 29.39 1.82
N ALA A 409 22.85 28.69 1.59
CA ALA A 409 23.61 27.98 2.62
C ALA A 409 25.11 28.24 2.45
N SER A 410 25.80 28.48 3.56
CA SER A 410 27.26 28.62 3.57
C SER A 410 27.91 27.25 3.48
N CYS A 411 28.86 27.09 2.56
CA CYS A 411 29.57 25.86 2.29
C CYS A 411 31.02 25.91 2.77
N ARG A 412 31.49 24.79 3.32
CA ARG A 412 32.91 24.47 3.43
C ARG A 412 33.25 23.43 2.37
N ILE A 413 34.32 23.66 1.63
CA ILE A 413 34.89 22.73 0.66
C ILE A 413 36.18 22.19 1.26
N ASP A 414 36.26 20.87 1.41
CA ASP A 414 37.43 20.21 1.97
C ASP A 414 38.56 20.12 0.92
N ALA A 415 39.69 20.76 1.21
CA ALA A 415 40.89 20.79 0.37
C ALA A 415 41.65 19.45 0.38
N ALA A 416 41.41 18.55 1.34
CA ALA A 416 42.02 17.23 1.38
C ALA A 416 41.39 16.24 0.36
N ALA A 417 40.34 16.65 -0.36
CA ALA A 417 39.74 15.85 -1.42
C ALA A 417 40.69 15.74 -2.63
N ALA A 418 40.77 14.54 -3.23
CA ALA A 418 41.60 14.29 -4.41
C ALA A 418 41.42 15.37 -5.48
N ALA A 419 42.48 15.73 -6.23
CA ALA A 419 42.49 16.84 -7.19
C ALA A 419 41.35 16.84 -8.24
N SER A 420 40.67 15.70 -8.42
CA SER A 420 39.52 15.51 -9.30
C SER A 420 38.15 15.62 -8.63
N ARG A 421 38.06 15.96 -7.34
CA ARG A 421 36.80 16.04 -6.58
C ARG A 421 36.79 17.14 -5.53
N TRP A 422 35.63 17.75 -5.31
CA TRP A 422 35.36 18.59 -4.13
C TRP A 422 34.42 17.85 -3.19
N ALA A 423 34.77 17.73 -1.92
CA ALA A 423 33.79 17.37 -0.88
C ALA A 423 33.19 18.66 -0.34
N LEU A 424 31.85 18.76 -0.38
CA LEU A 424 31.12 19.93 0.09
C LEU A 424 30.26 19.60 1.30
N ARG A 425 30.23 20.54 2.24
CA ARG A 425 29.24 20.57 3.31
C ARG A 425 28.71 21.97 3.47
N CYS A 426 27.45 22.18 3.10
CA CYS A 426 26.76 23.45 3.23
C CYS A 426 25.71 23.39 4.33
N THR A 427 25.67 24.43 5.15
CA THR A 427 24.74 24.55 6.27
C THR A 427 24.08 25.92 6.27
N ALA A 428 22.80 25.95 6.63
CA ALA A 428 22.08 27.19 6.92
C ALA A 428 21.25 27.02 8.21
N PRO A 429 20.71 28.11 8.78
CA PRO A 429 19.76 28.03 9.88
C PRO A 429 18.57 27.10 9.59
N ALA A 430 17.83 26.74 10.64
CA ALA A 430 16.66 25.86 10.58
C ALA A 430 16.93 24.44 10.04
N GLY A 431 18.17 23.94 10.23
CA GLY A 431 18.52 22.54 9.94
C GLY A 431 18.81 22.23 8.46
N THR A 432 19.05 23.25 7.64
CA THR A 432 19.44 23.06 6.23
C THR A 432 20.83 22.42 6.14
N LEU A 433 20.95 21.31 5.42
CA LEU A 433 22.21 20.61 5.17
C LEU A 433 22.29 20.12 3.73
N LEU A 434 23.37 20.45 3.04
CA LEU A 434 23.78 19.84 1.78
C LEU A 434 25.13 19.18 1.99
N ALA A 435 25.21 17.87 1.82
CA ALA A 435 26.46 17.15 1.93
C ALA A 435 26.66 16.26 0.71
N GLY A 436 27.85 16.31 0.12
CA GLY A 436 28.12 15.56 -1.10
C GLY A 436 29.49 15.81 -1.70
N THR A 437 29.64 15.36 -2.94
CA THR A 437 30.86 15.52 -3.72
C THR A 437 30.55 16.03 -5.12
N LEU A 438 31.44 16.87 -5.66
CA LEU A 438 31.44 17.29 -7.06
C LEU A 438 32.65 16.69 -7.76
N SER A 439 32.46 16.21 -8.99
CA SER A 439 33.54 15.73 -9.85
C SER A 439 34.09 16.88 -10.68
N LEU A 440 35.42 16.96 -10.79
CA LEU A 440 36.13 18.05 -11.46
C LEU A 440 36.85 17.56 -12.71
N ARG A 441 36.89 18.41 -13.72
CA ARG A 441 37.79 18.30 -14.86
C ARG A 441 38.47 19.65 -15.07
N SER A 442 39.81 19.67 -15.02
CA SER A 442 40.60 20.91 -15.13
C SER A 442 40.16 21.99 -14.13
N GLY A 443 39.86 21.58 -12.89
CA GLY A 443 39.41 22.47 -11.81
C GLY A 443 37.97 22.98 -11.92
N ARG A 444 37.18 22.50 -12.91
CA ARG A 444 35.78 22.90 -13.12
C ARG A 444 34.82 21.74 -12.76
N PRO A 445 33.72 22.00 -12.04
CA PRO A 445 32.69 20.99 -11.81
C PRO A 445 32.08 20.46 -13.11
N THR A 446 31.88 19.14 -13.17
CA THR A 446 31.24 18.43 -14.30
C THR A 446 29.96 17.70 -13.91
N GLY A 447 29.68 17.62 -12.61
CA GLY A 447 28.57 16.88 -12.02
C GLY A 447 28.93 16.45 -10.60
N GLY A 448 28.14 15.58 -9.98
CA GLY A 448 28.43 15.10 -8.64
C GLY A 448 27.29 14.31 -8.02
N ARG A 449 27.34 14.16 -6.71
CA ARG A 449 26.29 13.49 -5.93
C ARG A 449 26.15 14.14 -4.56
N LEU A 450 24.93 14.45 -4.14
CA LEU A 450 24.64 14.72 -2.74
C LEU A 450 24.33 13.40 -2.04
N THR A 451 25.09 13.07 -1.01
CA THR A 451 24.77 11.94 -0.13
C THR A 451 23.60 12.29 0.78
N ARG A 452 23.42 13.58 1.11
CA ARG A 452 22.32 14.06 1.94
C ARG A 452 21.92 15.48 1.58
N LEU A 453 20.61 15.71 1.49
CA LEU A 453 19.96 17.01 1.42
C LEU A 453 18.85 17.06 2.48
N MET A 454 19.00 17.95 3.45
CA MET A 454 17.97 18.25 4.45
C MET A 454 17.54 19.70 4.30
N LEU A 455 16.22 19.94 4.27
CA LEU A 455 15.63 21.28 4.24
C LEU A 455 14.57 21.42 5.35
N PRO A 456 14.23 22.66 5.76
CA PRO A 456 13.12 22.89 6.67
C PRO A 456 11.81 22.25 6.19
N GLY A 457 10.89 21.99 7.12
CA GLY A 457 9.60 21.36 6.82
C GLY A 457 9.65 19.84 6.59
N GLY A 458 10.75 19.19 6.98
CA GLY A 458 10.87 17.73 7.01
C GLY A 458 11.50 17.10 5.75
N THR A 459 12.01 17.90 4.82
CA THR A 459 12.67 17.37 3.61
C THR A 459 13.95 16.65 4.00
N ALA A 460 14.08 15.39 3.61
CA ALA A 460 15.24 14.55 3.83
C ALA A 460 15.43 13.62 2.63
N LEU A 461 16.40 13.95 1.78
CA LEU A 461 16.72 13.22 0.56
C LEU A 461 18.15 12.69 0.63
N ASN A 462 18.38 11.50 0.07
CA ASN A 462 19.69 10.88 -0.01
C ASN A 462 20.01 10.51 -1.46
N ASP A 463 21.30 10.35 -1.74
CA ASP A 463 21.81 9.86 -3.04
C ASP A 463 21.30 10.62 -4.27
N LEU A 464 21.25 11.95 -4.20
CA LEU A 464 20.84 12.79 -5.31
C LEU A 464 21.97 12.90 -6.32
N GLN A 465 21.72 12.53 -7.57
CA GLN A 465 22.64 12.73 -8.67
C GLN A 465 22.62 14.20 -9.11
N LEU A 466 23.79 14.81 -9.26
CA LEU A 466 23.95 16.19 -9.74
C LEU A 466 24.50 16.17 -11.17
N THR A 467 23.81 16.85 -12.08
CA THR A 467 24.23 17.02 -13.47
C THR A 467 24.49 18.50 -13.75
N LEU A 468 25.53 18.82 -14.53
CA LEU A 468 25.85 20.21 -14.84
C LEU A 468 24.77 20.83 -15.74
N ALA A 469 24.30 22.02 -15.35
CA ALA A 469 23.43 22.86 -16.16
C ALA A 469 24.22 24.09 -16.66
N GLY A 470 24.44 24.15 -17.96
CA GLY A 470 25.20 25.23 -18.58
C GLY A 470 26.72 25.10 -18.42
N GLN A 471 27.42 26.23 -18.43
CA GLN A 471 28.88 26.29 -18.33
C GLN A 471 29.33 26.43 -16.88
N ALA A 472 30.37 25.68 -16.50
CA ALA A 472 31.03 25.81 -15.20
C ALA A 472 32.33 26.60 -15.31
N THR A 473 32.63 27.37 -14.27
CA THR A 473 33.94 27.99 -14.05
C THR A 473 34.61 27.36 -12.82
N PRO A 474 35.90 27.63 -12.58
CA PRO A 474 36.55 27.22 -11.32
C PRO A 474 35.92 27.83 -10.06
N ALA A 475 35.09 28.87 -10.21
CA ALA A 475 34.45 29.60 -9.11
C ALA A 475 32.94 29.37 -9.02
N SER A 476 32.30 28.86 -10.07
CA SER A 476 30.85 28.79 -10.15
C SER A 476 30.37 27.58 -10.96
N ALA A 477 29.28 26.97 -10.50
CA ALA A 477 28.56 25.94 -11.26
C ALA A 477 27.07 25.93 -10.91
N SER A 478 26.23 25.64 -11.90
CA SER A 478 24.81 25.37 -11.71
C SER A 478 24.54 23.90 -11.97
N LEU A 479 23.82 23.24 -11.06
CA LEU A 479 23.64 21.80 -11.07
C LEU A 479 22.14 21.47 -10.97
N LEU A 480 21.69 20.51 -11.78
CA LEU A 480 20.36 19.93 -11.69
C LEU A 480 20.42 18.66 -10.85
N PRO A 481 19.76 18.63 -9.68
CA PRO A 481 19.64 17.42 -8.88
C PRO A 481 18.58 16.50 -9.48
N SER A 482 18.77 15.19 -9.30
CA SER A 482 17.80 14.16 -9.67
C SER A 482 17.86 12.97 -8.71
N VAL A 483 16.72 12.32 -8.51
CA VAL A 483 16.58 11.04 -7.80
C VAL A 483 15.88 10.08 -8.74
N ALA A 484 16.52 8.94 -9.03
CA ALA A 484 16.04 7.97 -10.02
C ALA A 484 15.65 8.62 -11.37
N GLY A 485 16.45 9.59 -11.83
CA GLY A 485 16.23 10.30 -13.10
C GLY A 485 15.11 11.35 -13.10
N GLN A 486 14.49 11.63 -11.94
CA GLN A 486 13.43 12.63 -11.82
C GLN A 486 13.86 13.83 -10.97
N PRO A 487 13.33 15.05 -11.23
CA PRO A 487 13.54 16.20 -10.35
C PRO A 487 13.06 15.88 -8.92
N PRO A 488 13.90 16.09 -7.90
CA PRO A 488 13.52 15.80 -6.53
C PRO A 488 12.52 16.84 -6.02
N ARG A 489 11.73 16.46 -5.02
CA ARG A 489 10.75 17.35 -4.38
C ARG A 489 11.00 17.50 -2.89
N THR A 490 10.65 18.66 -2.35
CA THR A 490 10.62 18.90 -0.91
C THR A 490 9.55 18.04 -0.25
N ALA A 491 9.58 17.90 1.08
CA ALA A 491 8.49 17.28 1.83
C ALA A 491 7.14 17.99 1.60
N GLY A 492 7.17 19.29 1.31
CA GLY A 492 5.99 20.10 0.94
C GLY A 492 5.41 19.79 -0.45
N GLY A 493 6.10 19.00 -1.27
CA GLY A 493 5.68 18.64 -2.64
C GLY A 493 6.25 19.56 -3.73
N ASP A 494 7.06 20.55 -3.36
CA ASP A 494 7.64 21.54 -4.27
C ASP A 494 8.86 21.01 -5.01
N ALA A 495 9.06 21.40 -6.26
CA ALA A 495 10.21 20.93 -7.04
C ALA A 495 11.49 21.63 -6.59
N ILE A 496 12.53 20.84 -6.35
CA ILE A 496 13.89 21.33 -6.14
C ILE A 496 14.51 21.47 -7.52
N GLY A 497 14.65 22.71 -7.98
CA GLY A 497 15.26 23.06 -9.25
C GLY A 497 16.78 23.10 -9.16
N THR A 498 17.37 24.21 -9.59
CA THR A 498 18.84 24.34 -9.67
C THR A 498 19.48 24.51 -8.30
N ILE A 499 20.66 23.87 -8.13
CA ILE A 499 21.61 24.13 -7.06
C ILE A 499 22.81 24.86 -7.67
N ALA A 500 22.98 26.13 -7.35
CA ALA A 500 24.13 26.93 -7.76
C ALA A 500 25.17 26.95 -6.63
N ILE A 501 26.43 26.64 -6.97
CA ILE A 501 27.57 26.74 -6.05
C ILE A 501 28.44 27.89 -6.52
N GLN A 502 28.73 28.83 -5.62
CA GLN A 502 29.57 30.00 -5.87
C GLN A 502 30.68 30.07 -4.82
N ARG A 503 31.94 29.88 -5.23
CA ARG A 503 33.11 30.04 -4.35
C ARG A 503 33.37 31.53 -4.10
N ARG A 504 33.83 31.86 -2.89
CA ARG A 504 34.26 33.22 -2.58
C ARG A 504 35.49 33.58 -3.41
N GLN A 505 35.55 34.85 -3.81
CA GLN A 505 36.68 35.41 -4.56
C GLN A 505 37.47 36.35 -3.65
N PRO A 506 38.82 36.41 -3.77
CA PRO A 506 39.66 35.56 -4.62
C PRO A 506 39.71 34.12 -4.11
N LEU A 507 39.96 33.16 -5.02
CA LEU A 507 40.05 31.74 -4.65
C LEU A 507 41.22 31.52 -3.66
N PRO A 508 41.02 30.73 -2.59
CA PRO A 508 42.08 30.47 -1.62
C PRO A 508 43.20 29.59 -2.22
N PRO A 509 44.41 29.59 -1.60
CA PRO A 509 45.49 28.66 -1.95
C PRO A 509 45.03 27.20 -1.87
N ARG A 510 45.71 26.29 -2.60
CA ARG A 510 45.31 24.87 -2.73
C ARG A 510 45.12 24.12 -1.41
N ASP A 511 45.82 24.52 -0.34
CA ASP A 511 45.87 23.81 0.94
C ASP A 511 45.08 24.51 2.06
N ALA A 512 44.28 25.53 1.74
CA ALA A 512 43.47 26.27 2.69
C ALA A 512 41.99 25.86 2.63
N ASP A 513 41.30 25.96 3.77
CA ASP A 513 39.84 25.80 3.83
C ASP A 513 39.16 26.76 2.84
N ASP A 514 38.33 26.19 1.98
CA ASP A 514 37.63 26.95 0.96
C ASP A 514 36.15 27.14 1.32
N HIS A 515 35.68 28.37 1.09
CA HIS A 515 34.34 28.79 1.43
C HIS A 515 33.56 29.10 0.16
N ALA A 516 32.39 28.49 0.08
CA ALA A 516 31.43 28.73 -1.00
C ALA A 516 30.05 29.05 -0.44
N GLU A 517 29.16 29.45 -1.32
CA GLU A 517 27.75 29.61 -1.06
C GLU A 517 26.99 28.67 -2.01
N ALA A 518 26.05 27.91 -1.44
CA ALA A 518 25.08 27.15 -2.20
C ALA A 518 23.75 27.91 -2.22
N THR A 519 23.20 28.13 -3.41
CA THR A 519 21.85 28.63 -3.62
C THR A 519 21.00 27.53 -4.22
N LEU A 520 19.89 27.20 -3.57
CA LEU A 520 18.89 26.27 -4.07
C LEU A 520 17.66 27.05 -4.52
N LEU A 521 17.14 26.72 -5.69
CA LEU A 521 15.88 27.25 -6.19
C LEU A 521 14.77 26.21 -5.98
N ILE A 522 13.75 26.58 -5.23
CA ILE A 522 12.56 25.75 -4.99
C ILE A 522 11.40 26.38 -5.75
N ARG A 523 10.78 25.61 -6.64
CA ARG A 523 9.57 26.02 -7.36
C ARG A 523 8.37 25.56 -6.54
N GLU A 524 7.56 26.50 -6.07
CA GLU A 524 6.39 26.27 -5.20
C GLU A 524 5.19 25.68 -5.97
N GLU A 525 5.45 24.59 -6.68
CA GLU A 525 4.52 23.93 -7.59
C GLU A 525 3.33 23.31 -6.87
N PHE A 526 3.49 22.91 -5.60
CA PHE A 526 2.41 22.23 -4.90
C PHE A 526 1.25 23.18 -4.56
N ALA A 527 1.51 24.49 -4.46
CA ALA A 527 0.46 25.49 -4.30
C ALA A 527 -0.55 25.47 -5.45
N VAL A 528 -0.10 25.14 -6.68
CA VAL A 528 -0.98 25.01 -7.85
C VAL A 528 -1.93 23.82 -7.69
N VAL A 529 -1.44 22.69 -7.18
CA VAL A 529 -2.26 21.51 -6.88
C VAL A 529 -3.29 21.83 -5.79
N GLN A 530 -2.86 22.50 -4.72
CA GLN A 530 -3.74 22.89 -3.62
C GLN A 530 -4.88 23.79 -4.13
N GLN A 531 -4.56 24.84 -4.90
CA GLN A 531 -5.57 25.74 -5.46
C GLN A 531 -6.55 25.03 -6.40
N ALA A 532 -6.08 24.07 -7.21
CA ALA A 532 -6.97 23.26 -8.05
C ALA A 532 -7.94 22.43 -7.21
N ILE A 533 -7.46 21.79 -6.14
CA ILE A 533 -8.30 21.00 -5.23
C ILE A 533 -9.29 21.90 -4.48
N ASP A 534 -8.87 23.08 -4.03
CA ASP A 534 -9.73 24.04 -3.36
C ASP A 534 -10.88 24.50 -4.27
N ARG A 535 -10.61 24.73 -5.57
CA ARG A 535 -11.65 25.01 -6.56
C ARG A 535 -12.61 23.84 -6.77
N LEU A 536 -12.09 22.61 -6.85
CA LEU A 536 -12.94 21.41 -6.94
C LEU A 536 -13.83 21.25 -5.71
N ALA A 537 -13.32 21.54 -4.52
CA ALA A 537 -14.04 21.45 -3.25
C ALA A 537 -15.08 22.57 -3.08
N ALA A 538 -14.90 23.72 -3.72
CA ALA A 538 -15.87 24.81 -3.77
C ALA A 538 -16.85 24.70 -4.95
N GLY A 539 -16.59 23.80 -5.89
CA GLY A 539 -17.33 23.65 -7.15
C GLY A 539 -18.58 22.77 -7.04
N PRO A 540 -19.38 22.70 -8.12
CA PRO A 540 -20.65 21.95 -8.13
C PRO A 540 -20.48 20.43 -8.00
N GLU A 541 -19.32 19.88 -8.38
CA GLU A 541 -19.02 18.44 -8.27
C GLU A 541 -18.47 18.02 -6.89
N ALA A 542 -18.35 18.95 -5.94
CA ALA A 542 -17.71 18.69 -4.64
C ALA A 542 -18.34 17.52 -3.88
N ALA A 543 -19.67 17.41 -3.88
CA ALA A 543 -20.39 16.31 -3.22
C ALA A 543 -20.04 14.93 -3.81
N LYS A 544 -19.78 14.85 -5.12
CA LYS A 544 -19.41 13.62 -5.81
C LYS A 544 -17.93 13.27 -5.62
N LEU A 545 -17.06 14.27 -5.58
CA LEU A 545 -15.61 14.09 -5.46
C LEU A 545 -15.16 13.86 -4.00
N PHE A 546 -15.81 14.54 -3.06
CA PHE A 546 -15.43 14.63 -1.64
C PHE A 546 -16.58 14.26 -0.69
N GLY A 547 -17.60 13.57 -1.18
CA GLY A 547 -18.66 12.97 -0.36
C GLY A 547 -18.20 11.71 0.39
N PRO A 548 -19.08 11.12 1.23
CA PRO A 548 -18.80 9.96 2.07
C PRO A 548 -18.80 8.62 1.30
N ALA A 549 -18.80 8.64 -0.04
CA ALA A 549 -18.62 7.44 -0.85
C ALA A 549 -17.19 6.91 -0.78
N ALA A 550 -16.95 5.69 -1.29
CA ALA A 550 -15.60 5.15 -1.41
C ALA A 550 -14.68 6.10 -2.21
N PHE A 551 -13.39 6.15 -1.86
CA PHE A 551 -12.41 7.06 -2.46
C PHE A 551 -12.47 7.00 -4.01
N PRO A 552 -12.99 8.05 -4.69
CA PRO A 552 -13.33 7.97 -6.10
C PRO A 552 -12.12 8.29 -6.97
N ARG A 553 -11.08 7.46 -6.86
CA ARG A 553 -9.75 7.65 -7.49
C ARG A 553 -9.83 8.15 -8.93
N ALA A 554 -10.45 7.37 -9.82
CA ALA A 554 -10.47 7.71 -11.25
C ALA A 554 -11.13 9.08 -11.50
N THR A 555 -12.24 9.38 -10.83
CA THR A 555 -12.97 10.64 -10.96
C THR A 555 -12.18 11.82 -10.39
N LEU A 556 -11.54 11.66 -9.23
CA LEU A 556 -10.70 12.68 -8.61
C LEU A 556 -9.50 13.04 -9.48
N PHE A 557 -8.79 12.03 -10.00
CA PHE A 557 -7.65 12.26 -10.89
C PHE A 557 -8.08 12.91 -12.20
N ALA A 558 -9.19 12.47 -12.81
CA ALA A 558 -9.73 13.09 -14.02
C ALA A 558 -10.09 14.57 -13.79
N ALA A 559 -10.77 14.88 -12.68
CA ALA A 559 -11.14 16.25 -12.32
C ALA A 559 -9.90 17.13 -12.03
N LEU A 560 -8.92 16.60 -11.29
CA LEU A 560 -7.67 17.32 -11.00
C LEU A 560 -6.89 17.63 -12.29
N PHE A 561 -6.72 16.65 -13.19
CA PHE A 561 -6.00 16.88 -14.43
C PHE A 561 -6.72 17.87 -15.34
N ALA A 562 -8.06 17.85 -15.37
CA ALA A 562 -8.84 18.86 -16.08
C ALA A 562 -8.60 20.28 -15.52
N GLU A 563 -8.60 20.45 -14.19
CA GLU A 563 -8.28 21.73 -13.53
C GLU A 563 -6.85 22.22 -13.79
N LEU A 564 -5.91 21.29 -13.99
CA LEU A 564 -4.52 21.60 -14.30
C LEU A 564 -4.28 21.76 -15.82
N GLY A 565 -5.28 21.52 -16.68
CA GLY A 565 -5.16 21.56 -18.13
C GLY A 565 -4.23 20.47 -18.70
N ALA A 566 -4.23 19.27 -18.12
CA ALA A 566 -3.21 18.23 -18.34
C ALA A 566 -3.76 16.85 -18.69
#